data_AF-A0A7X7NL03-F1
#
_entry.id   AF-A0A7X7NL03-F1
#
_cell.length_a   1.000
_cell.length_b   1.000
_cell.length_c   1.000
_cell.angle_alpha   90.00
_cell.angle_beta   90.00
_cell.angle_gamma   90.00
#
_symmetry.space_group_name_H-M   'P 1'
#
loop_
_entity.id
_entity.type
_entity.pdbx_description
1 polymer ?
#
loop_
_entity_poly.entity_id
_entity_poly.type
_entity_poly.pdbx_seq_one_letter_code
_entity_poly.pdbx_strand_id
1 'polypeptide(L)'
;MPQAQGHPPVPGDAGQEGDGRESAGQDGEGQEPLARYRQMRDFTRTPEPSGAPPGKAGEGERVFVVQRHRATARHYDFRLEVDGVLASWAVPKGPTLDPEIKRLAIHVEDHPMEYLHFEGVIPSKEYGGGDVIVWDTGTWEPGNDEDPATAIRAGTLHVILHGEKLRGQFMLVRTKRQEGDKEQWLLFHKHDEHTVDGWDAEDFPRSVLSGRTNEEVLADPDEVWHSDRPADQAAESLRVEVPDPPDRDELAALRDLGASGTWEVFGRSLRLTNLDKVMFPGRDAVAGEAVAGEGSGTV
;
A
#
# COMPACT_ATOMS: atom_id res chain seq x y z
N MET A 1 68.18 42.36 -4.21
CA MET A 1 68.20 43.82 -3.92
C MET A 1 68.59 44.54 -5.21
N PRO A 2 67.99 45.66 -5.66
CA PRO A 2 66.89 46.46 -5.08
C PRO A 2 65.73 46.84 -6.06
N GLN A 3 64.56 47.15 -5.47
CA GLN A 3 63.66 48.31 -5.71
C GLN A 3 62.89 48.49 -7.03
N ALA A 4 61.53 48.46 -6.95
CA ALA A 4 60.61 49.54 -7.38
C ALA A 4 59.19 49.24 -6.84
N GLN A 5 58.62 50.06 -5.92
CA GLN A 5 57.56 51.09 -6.14
C GLN A 5 56.20 50.50 -6.59
N GLY A 6 55.00 50.76 -6.05
CA GLY A 6 54.47 51.71 -5.05
C GLY A 6 53.07 52.23 -5.48
N HIS A 7 51.99 51.79 -4.80
CA HIS A 7 50.62 52.39 -4.59
C HIS A 7 49.72 52.87 -5.78
N PRO A 8 48.38 53.11 -5.62
CA PRO A 8 47.35 52.66 -4.64
C PRO A 8 46.04 52.15 -5.35
N PRO A 9 44.93 51.82 -4.63
CA PRO A 9 43.78 52.75 -4.64
C PRO A 9 42.92 52.79 -3.34
N VAL A 10 42.33 53.95 -3.07
CA VAL A 10 41.14 54.23 -2.22
C VAL A 10 40.60 55.61 -2.68
N PRO A 11 39.36 56.07 -2.38
CA PRO A 11 38.18 55.48 -1.70
C PRO A 11 36.93 55.52 -2.64
N GLY A 12 35.68 55.13 -2.36
CA GLY A 12 34.84 54.97 -1.18
C GLY A 12 33.49 55.65 -1.52
N ASP A 13 32.35 55.00 -1.30
CA ASP A 13 31.09 55.71 -1.03
C ASP A 13 30.17 54.85 -0.14
N ALA A 14 29.60 55.53 0.85
CA ALA A 14 28.75 55.04 1.92
C ALA A 14 27.27 55.21 1.52
N GLY A 15 26.37 54.29 1.91
CA GLY A 15 25.26 54.57 2.85
C GLY A 15 24.07 55.31 2.20
N GLN A 16 22.79 55.09 2.50
CA GLN A 16 22.04 54.31 3.47
C GLN A 16 20.55 54.47 3.10
N GLU A 17 19.70 53.49 3.45
CA GLU A 17 18.25 53.61 3.74
C GLU A 17 17.30 53.93 2.56
N GLY A 18 16.16 53.28 2.32
CA GLY A 18 15.32 52.34 3.06
C GLY A 18 13.86 52.69 2.75
N ASP A 19 13.04 51.77 2.25
CA ASP A 19 11.63 51.65 2.64
C ASP A 19 11.03 50.33 2.14
N GLY A 20 10.23 49.70 3.01
CA GLY A 20 9.68 48.38 2.84
C GLY A 20 8.45 48.33 1.93
N ARG A 21 8.25 47.16 1.33
CA ARG A 21 6.92 46.58 1.08
C ARG A 21 7.06 45.06 1.09
N GLU A 22 6.49 44.49 2.13
CA GLU A 22 6.22 43.06 2.27
C GLU A 22 5.35 42.58 1.10
N SER A 23 5.74 41.48 0.48
CA SER A 23 4.79 40.56 -0.15
C SER A 23 5.23 39.15 0.18
N ALA A 24 4.53 38.58 1.17
CA ALA A 24 4.65 37.22 1.62
C ALA A 24 4.16 36.21 0.56
N GLY A 25 4.72 35.00 0.64
CA GLY A 25 4.00 33.76 0.38
C GLY A 25 4.39 33.00 -0.88
N GLN A 26 5.16 31.91 -0.70
CA GLN A 26 4.73 30.53 -0.99
C GLN A 26 5.89 29.54 -0.77
N ASP A 27 6.31 29.36 0.49
CA ASP A 27 7.18 28.26 0.92
C ASP A 27 6.54 27.63 2.16
N GLY A 28 5.45 26.87 2.00
CA GLY A 28 4.66 26.42 3.17
C GLY A 28 3.87 25.12 3.06
N GLU A 29 3.65 24.55 1.87
CA GLU A 29 2.68 23.44 1.75
C GLU A 29 3.29 22.03 1.86
N GLY A 30 4.61 21.87 1.81
CA GLY A 30 5.27 20.56 1.90
C GLY A 30 5.73 20.14 3.31
N GLN A 31 5.90 21.09 4.22
CA GLN A 31 6.35 20.83 5.59
C GLN A 31 5.18 20.70 6.58
N GLU A 32 4.06 21.40 6.34
CA GLU A 32 2.86 21.30 7.18
C GLU A 32 2.20 19.92 7.19
N PRO A 33 2.06 19.17 6.07
CA PRO A 33 1.48 17.84 6.10
C PRO A 33 2.33 16.85 6.90
N LEU A 34 3.66 16.91 6.74
CA LEU A 34 4.62 16.09 7.48
C LEU A 34 4.70 16.47 8.96
N ALA A 35 4.65 17.77 9.29
CA ALA A 35 4.66 18.25 10.67
C ALA A 35 3.34 17.96 11.40
N ARG A 36 2.19 18.10 10.72
CA ARG A 36 0.87 17.79 11.26
C ARG A 36 0.68 16.29 11.45
N TYR A 37 1.21 15.46 10.54
CA TYR A 37 1.29 14.00 10.68
C TYR A 37 2.17 13.59 11.88
N ARG A 38 3.34 14.21 12.06
CA ARG A 38 4.22 14.00 13.24
C ARG A 38 3.55 14.41 14.55
N GLN A 39 2.75 15.47 14.55
CA GLN A 39 2.07 15.99 15.73
C GLN A 39 0.83 15.17 16.13
N MET A 40 0.20 14.47 15.17
CA MET A 40 -0.91 13.54 15.42
C MET A 40 -0.46 12.13 15.85
N ARG A 41 0.84 11.85 15.85
CA ARG A 41 1.44 10.53 16.16
C ARG A 41 2.50 10.57 17.26
N ASP A 42 2.31 11.43 18.27
CA ASP A 42 3.00 11.25 19.53
C ASP A 42 2.41 10.03 20.27
N PHE A 43 2.99 8.85 20.03
CA PHE A 43 2.61 7.58 20.65
C PHE A 43 2.89 7.51 22.15
N THR A 44 3.40 8.58 22.78
CA THR A 44 3.37 8.71 24.25
C THR A 44 1.99 9.13 24.78
N ARG A 45 1.06 9.48 23.89
CA ARG A 45 -0.27 10.03 24.25
C ARG A 45 -1.47 9.15 23.91
N THR A 46 -1.26 7.93 23.45
CA THR A 46 -2.34 6.93 23.38
C THR A 46 -2.22 6.04 24.62
N PRO A 47 -3.18 6.05 25.55
CA PRO A 47 -3.29 4.96 26.49
C PRO A 47 -3.58 3.71 25.66
N GLU A 48 -2.56 2.87 25.49
CA GLU A 48 -2.73 1.50 25.00
C GLU A 48 -3.93 0.88 25.73
N PRO A 49 -4.79 0.09 25.05
CA PRO A 49 -5.72 -0.75 25.78
C PRO A 49 -4.89 -1.63 26.71
N SER A 50 -5.04 -1.39 28.01
CA SER A 50 -4.38 -2.10 29.11
C SER A 50 -4.24 -3.59 28.78
N GLY A 51 -3.01 -4.04 28.52
CA GLY A 51 -2.75 -5.39 28.03
C GLY A 51 -1.29 -5.81 28.12
N ALA A 52 -0.74 -5.81 29.34
CA ALA A 52 0.53 -6.40 29.78
C ALA A 52 1.84 -5.63 29.46
N PRO A 53 2.83 -5.65 30.38
CA PRO A 53 4.17 -5.08 30.15
C PRO A 53 4.83 -5.73 28.93
N PRO A 54 5.87 -5.12 28.32
CA PRO A 54 6.60 -5.72 27.19
C PRO A 54 7.10 -7.09 27.62
N GLY A 55 6.36 -8.12 27.22
CA GLY A 55 6.77 -9.49 27.36
C GLY A 55 8.05 -9.62 26.55
N LYS A 56 8.98 -10.44 27.04
CA LYS A 56 10.04 -11.00 26.20
C LYS A 56 9.40 -11.37 24.85
N ALA A 57 9.98 -10.91 23.74
CA ALA A 57 9.56 -11.23 22.38
C ALA A 57 8.95 -12.63 22.33
N GLY A 58 7.63 -12.69 22.23
CA GLY A 58 6.89 -13.94 22.27
C GLY A 58 7.23 -14.77 21.04
N GLU A 59 7.16 -16.09 21.19
CA GLU A 59 7.27 -17.11 20.14
C GLU A 59 6.08 -17.02 19.15
N GLY A 60 5.89 -15.85 18.53
CA GLY A 60 4.99 -15.63 17.39
C GLY A 60 5.81 -15.44 16.12
N GLU A 61 5.31 -15.96 15.00
CA GLU A 61 5.93 -15.73 13.70
C GLU A 61 5.75 -14.26 13.31
N ARG A 62 6.86 -13.55 13.09
CA ARG A 62 6.81 -12.13 12.67
C ARG A 62 6.29 -12.07 11.24
N VAL A 63 5.48 -11.05 10.94
CA VAL A 63 4.90 -10.90 9.60
C VAL A 63 5.60 -9.83 8.78
N PHE A 64 5.59 -10.01 7.45
CA PHE A 64 6.04 -9.01 6.50
C PHE A 64 5.00 -8.76 5.42
N VAL A 65 5.12 -7.60 4.80
CA VAL A 65 4.33 -7.26 3.62
C VAL A 65 5.16 -6.46 2.64
N VAL A 66 4.92 -6.70 1.35
CA VAL A 66 5.37 -5.84 0.27
C VAL A 66 4.14 -5.32 -0.46
N GLN A 67 3.94 -4.01 -0.40
CA GLN A 67 2.84 -3.35 -1.11
C GLN A 67 3.36 -2.74 -2.40
N ARG A 68 2.69 -2.98 -3.53
CA ARG A 68 2.98 -2.29 -4.79
C ARG A 68 2.10 -1.06 -4.88
N HIS A 69 2.75 0.09 -4.89
CA HIS A 69 2.11 1.39 -4.75
C HIS A 69 2.33 2.23 -6.01
N ARG A 70 1.23 2.63 -6.67
CA ARG A 70 1.27 3.58 -7.80
C ARG A 70 0.84 4.97 -7.34
N ALA A 71 1.81 5.68 -6.77
CA ALA A 71 1.71 7.12 -6.51
C ALA A 71 2.16 7.93 -7.75
N THR A 72 2.82 9.07 -7.56
CA THR A 72 3.47 9.83 -8.64
C THR A 72 4.47 9.01 -9.43
N ALA A 73 5.20 8.14 -8.74
CA ALA A 73 6.01 7.09 -9.31
C ALA A 73 5.65 5.76 -8.65
N ARG A 74 5.61 4.69 -9.46
CA ARG A 74 5.47 3.34 -8.94
C ARG A 74 6.68 3.00 -8.06
N HIS A 75 6.40 2.42 -6.92
CA HIS A 75 7.40 1.85 -6.02
C HIS A 75 6.77 0.68 -5.25
N TYR A 76 7.59 0.01 -4.45
CA TYR A 76 7.16 -1.07 -3.58
C TYR A 76 7.51 -0.72 -2.15
N ASP A 77 6.53 -0.69 -1.26
CA ASP A 77 6.76 -0.49 0.16
C ASP A 77 7.03 -1.85 0.82
N PHE A 78 8.28 -2.08 1.21
CA PHE A 78 8.75 -3.28 1.90
C PHE A 78 8.68 -3.05 3.41
N ARG A 79 7.95 -3.90 4.13
CA ARG A 79 7.66 -3.68 5.55
C ARG A 79 7.86 -4.95 6.37
N LEU A 80 8.44 -4.79 7.55
CA LEU A 80 8.68 -5.88 8.51
C LEU A 80 8.04 -5.52 9.86
N GLU A 81 7.31 -6.45 10.45
CA GLU A 81 6.89 -6.33 11.85
C GLU A 81 8.10 -6.34 12.78
N VAL A 82 8.32 -5.24 13.50
CA VAL A 82 9.35 -5.08 14.53
C VAL A 82 8.74 -4.33 15.70
N ASP A 83 8.79 -4.91 16.89
CA ASP A 83 8.29 -4.30 18.14
C ASP A 83 6.86 -3.72 18.04
N GLY A 84 5.96 -4.43 17.36
CA GLY A 84 4.54 -4.06 17.25
C GLY A 84 4.23 -2.97 16.20
N VAL A 85 5.20 -2.59 15.38
CA VAL A 85 5.01 -1.68 14.24
C VAL A 85 5.63 -2.25 12.97
N LEU A 86 5.31 -1.66 11.83
CA LEU A 86 5.87 -2.01 10.53
C LEU A 86 7.04 -1.09 10.17
N ALA A 87 8.27 -1.53 10.44
CA ALA A 87 9.48 -0.89 9.94
C ALA A 87 9.47 -0.93 8.41
N SER A 88 9.61 0.22 7.75
CA SER A 88 9.18 0.39 6.36
C SER A 88 10.21 1.02 5.45
N TRP A 89 10.36 0.49 4.23
CA TRP A 89 11.23 1.02 3.19
C TRP A 89 10.51 1.13 1.84
N ALA A 90 10.62 2.29 1.19
CA ALA A 90 10.19 2.44 -0.21
C ALA A 90 11.30 1.96 -1.15
N VAL A 91 11.00 0.98 -2.00
CA VAL A 91 11.90 0.34 -2.96
C VAL A 91 11.44 0.68 -4.38
N PRO A 92 12.01 1.70 -5.05
CA PRO A 92 11.46 2.25 -6.29
C PRO A 92 11.34 1.23 -7.43
N LYS A 93 12.29 0.30 -7.52
CA LYS A 93 12.27 -0.75 -8.55
C LYS A 93 11.75 -2.09 -8.02
N GLY A 94 11.27 -2.14 -6.79
CA GLY A 94 10.87 -3.40 -6.14
C GLY A 94 12.05 -4.27 -5.68
N PRO A 95 11.78 -5.24 -4.78
CA PRO A 95 12.73 -6.28 -4.38
C PRO A 95 13.08 -7.19 -5.56
N THR A 96 14.06 -8.08 -5.40
CA THR A 96 14.42 -9.08 -6.42
C THR A 96 15.04 -10.31 -5.79
N LEU A 97 14.83 -11.48 -6.42
CA LEU A 97 15.50 -12.74 -6.07
C LEU A 97 16.83 -12.95 -6.82
N ASP A 98 17.20 -12.02 -7.70
CA ASP A 98 18.51 -12.03 -8.37
C ASP A 98 19.59 -11.47 -7.40
N PRO A 99 20.54 -12.31 -6.94
CA PRO A 99 21.53 -11.92 -5.95
C PRO A 99 22.59 -10.96 -6.49
N GLU A 100 22.71 -10.80 -7.82
CA GLU A 100 23.64 -9.86 -8.44
C GLU A 100 23.11 -8.42 -8.43
N ILE A 101 21.81 -8.24 -8.14
CA ILE A 101 21.13 -6.95 -8.21
C ILE A 101 20.93 -6.36 -6.81
N LYS A 102 21.44 -5.14 -6.61
CA LYS A 102 21.19 -4.34 -5.40
C LYS A 102 20.13 -3.28 -5.67
N ARG A 103 19.08 -3.26 -4.85
CA ARG A 103 17.96 -2.32 -4.95
C ARG A 103 18.12 -1.20 -3.92
N LEU A 104 17.90 0.04 -4.34
CA LEU A 104 17.78 1.16 -3.40
C LEU A 104 16.50 0.96 -2.57
N ALA A 105 16.63 1.09 -1.26
CA ALA A 105 15.53 1.07 -0.29
C ALA A 105 15.61 2.35 0.55
N ILE A 106 14.59 3.19 0.52
CA ILE A 106 14.54 4.46 1.25
C ILE A 106 13.77 4.20 2.53
N HIS A 107 14.41 4.36 3.70
CA HIS A 107 13.73 4.20 4.97
C HIS A 107 12.67 5.30 5.13
N VAL A 108 11.44 4.90 5.39
CA VAL A 108 10.29 5.78 5.60
C VAL A 108 9.73 5.57 7.00
N GLU A 109 8.74 6.36 7.38
CA GLU A 109 8.11 6.28 8.69
C GLU A 109 7.48 4.89 8.94
N ASP A 110 7.46 4.48 10.22
CA ASP A 110 6.82 3.23 10.63
C ASP A 110 5.31 3.27 10.36
N HIS A 111 4.77 2.12 9.97
CA HIS A 111 3.35 1.95 9.68
C HIS A 111 2.67 1.11 10.78
N PRO A 112 1.38 1.34 11.04
CA PRO A 112 0.64 0.56 12.03
C PRO A 112 0.38 -0.86 11.50
N MET A 113 0.20 -1.83 12.40
CA MET A 113 0.01 -3.23 12.02
C MET A 113 -1.25 -3.45 11.17
N GLU A 114 -2.29 -2.65 11.39
CA GLU A 114 -3.54 -2.65 10.61
C GLU A 114 -3.29 -2.39 9.12
N TYR A 115 -2.20 -1.71 8.77
CA TYR A 115 -1.84 -1.40 7.39
C TYR A 115 -1.36 -2.62 6.59
N LEU A 116 -1.08 -3.74 7.25
CA LEU A 116 -0.50 -4.94 6.63
C LEU A 116 -1.38 -5.49 5.51
N HIS A 117 -2.70 -5.48 5.71
CA HIS A 117 -3.65 -6.04 4.76
C HIS A 117 -4.31 -4.99 3.86
N PHE A 118 -3.94 -3.71 4.00
CA PHE A 118 -4.58 -2.64 3.25
C PHE A 118 -4.33 -2.80 1.74
N GLU A 119 -5.42 -2.86 0.99
CA GLU A 119 -5.48 -2.83 -0.47
C GLU A 119 -6.62 -1.91 -0.90
N GLY A 120 -6.30 -0.87 -1.66
CA GLY A 120 -7.29 0.15 -1.99
C GLY A 120 -6.66 1.42 -2.55
N VAL A 121 -7.32 2.54 -2.29
CA VAL A 121 -6.90 3.86 -2.78
C VAL A 121 -6.62 4.80 -1.62
N ILE A 122 -5.50 5.51 -1.71
CA ILE A 122 -5.17 6.65 -0.87
C ILE A 122 -5.51 7.92 -1.65
N PRO A 123 -6.33 8.83 -1.10
CA PRO A 123 -6.71 10.06 -1.79
C PRO A 123 -5.49 10.86 -2.25
N SER A 124 -5.53 11.43 -3.46
CA SER A 124 -4.37 12.06 -4.12
C SER A 124 -3.75 13.25 -3.38
N LYS A 125 -4.50 13.86 -2.46
CA LYS A 125 -4.04 15.00 -1.63
C LYS A 125 -3.43 14.57 -0.30
N GLU A 126 -3.54 13.29 0.03
CA GLU A 126 -2.98 12.72 1.24
C GLU A 126 -1.56 12.21 0.97
N TYR A 127 -0.82 11.99 2.05
CA TYR A 127 0.51 11.42 1.98
C TYR A 127 0.43 10.01 1.41
N GLY A 128 1.21 9.74 0.36
CA GLY A 128 1.13 8.46 -0.35
C GLY A 128 -0.10 8.34 -1.25
N GLY A 129 -0.70 9.45 -1.71
CA GLY A 129 -1.82 9.38 -2.64
C GLY A 129 -1.54 8.51 -3.89
N GLY A 130 -2.44 7.56 -4.17
CA GLY A 130 -2.23 6.52 -5.17
C GLY A 130 -3.05 5.27 -4.90
N ASP A 131 -2.91 4.26 -5.76
CA ASP A 131 -3.48 2.95 -5.51
C ASP A 131 -2.44 1.97 -4.97
N VAL A 132 -2.87 1.09 -4.07
CA VAL A 132 -2.02 0.17 -3.32
C VAL A 132 -2.60 -1.23 -3.43
N ILE A 133 -1.74 -2.20 -3.71
CA ILE A 133 -2.07 -3.62 -3.59
C ILE A 133 -1.09 -4.31 -2.66
N VAL A 134 -1.54 -5.34 -1.96
CA VAL A 134 -0.65 -6.26 -1.23
C VAL A 134 0.00 -7.19 -2.24
N TRP A 135 1.20 -6.82 -2.68
CA TRP A 135 1.93 -7.52 -3.74
C TRP A 135 2.58 -8.81 -3.25
N ASP A 136 3.01 -8.89 -2.00
CA ASP A 136 3.45 -10.12 -1.34
C ASP A 136 3.25 -10.00 0.18
N THR A 137 3.07 -11.12 0.86
CA THR A 137 3.01 -11.17 2.32
C THR A 137 3.37 -12.57 2.79
N GLY A 138 3.74 -12.69 4.06
CA GLY A 138 4.10 -13.94 4.69
C GLY A 138 4.75 -13.68 6.03
N THR A 139 5.56 -14.64 6.48
CA THR A 139 6.31 -14.53 7.72
C THR A 139 7.79 -14.29 7.45
N TRP A 140 8.49 -13.77 8.45
CA TRP A 140 9.92 -13.57 8.38
C TRP A 140 10.60 -13.85 9.72
N GLU A 141 11.89 -14.16 9.65
CA GLU A 141 12.73 -14.31 10.83
C GLU A 141 14.08 -13.61 10.65
N PRO A 142 14.73 -13.18 11.75
CA PRO A 142 16.07 -12.62 11.69
C PRO A 142 17.05 -13.67 11.14
N GLY A 143 17.90 -13.28 10.19
CA GLY A 143 18.91 -14.16 9.61
C GLY A 143 20.12 -14.42 10.51
N ASN A 144 20.11 -13.90 11.74
CA ASN A 144 21.14 -14.05 12.77
C ASN A 144 20.53 -13.87 14.18
N ASP A 145 21.31 -14.06 15.24
CA ASP A 145 20.85 -13.93 16.63
C ASP A 145 20.67 -12.46 17.09
N GLU A 146 20.75 -11.48 16.19
CA GLU A 146 20.63 -10.07 16.53
C GLU A 146 19.16 -9.64 16.63
N ASP A 147 18.84 -8.86 17.65
CA ASP A 147 17.53 -8.22 17.79
C ASP A 147 17.24 -7.29 16.58
N PRO A 148 16.11 -7.45 15.87
CA PRO A 148 15.80 -6.66 14.69
C PRO A 148 15.84 -5.14 14.88
N ALA A 149 15.29 -4.64 15.99
CA ALA A 149 15.27 -3.22 16.26
C ALA A 149 16.70 -2.68 16.45
N THR A 150 17.56 -3.47 17.08
CA THR A 150 18.99 -3.18 17.24
C THR A 150 19.73 -3.22 15.90
N ALA A 151 19.49 -4.24 15.07
CA ALA A 151 20.07 -4.39 13.73
C ALA A 151 19.70 -3.21 12.80
N ILE A 152 18.44 -2.76 12.83
CA ILE A 152 17.98 -1.57 12.08
C ILE A 152 18.72 -0.31 12.56
N ARG A 153 18.84 -0.10 13.88
CA ARG A 153 19.61 1.04 14.43
C ARG A 153 21.09 0.99 14.04
N ALA A 154 21.69 -0.21 14.07
CA ALA A 154 23.07 -0.45 13.66
C ALA A 154 23.29 -0.18 12.17
N GLY A 155 22.26 -0.37 11.34
CA GLY A 155 22.31 -0.11 9.91
C GLY A 155 22.57 -1.36 9.06
N THR A 156 22.37 -2.56 9.61
CA THR A 156 22.51 -3.82 8.88
C THR A 156 21.52 -4.82 9.45
N LEU A 157 20.59 -5.28 8.63
CA LEU A 157 19.56 -6.24 9.00
C LEU A 157 19.62 -7.44 8.05
N HIS A 158 19.65 -8.64 8.62
CA HIS A 158 19.54 -9.90 7.90
C HIS A 158 18.14 -10.46 8.12
N VAL A 159 17.45 -10.83 7.05
CA VAL A 159 16.10 -11.38 7.15
C VAL A 159 15.98 -12.64 6.30
N ILE A 160 15.17 -13.58 6.75
CA ILE A 160 14.73 -14.74 5.97
C ILE A 160 13.24 -14.54 5.73
N LEU A 161 12.83 -14.49 4.47
CA LEU A 161 11.43 -14.30 4.09
C LEU A 161 10.77 -15.62 3.72
N HIS A 162 9.52 -15.77 4.12
CA HIS A 162 8.65 -16.89 3.81
C HIS A 162 7.34 -16.38 3.21
N GLY A 163 7.42 -15.75 2.03
CA GLY A 163 6.27 -15.20 1.30
C GLY A 163 5.76 -16.09 0.18
N GLU A 164 4.77 -15.56 -0.54
CA GLU A 164 4.28 -16.16 -1.78
C GLU A 164 5.25 -15.92 -2.94
N LYS A 165 5.79 -14.69 -3.05
CA LYS A 165 6.71 -14.29 -4.13
C LYS A 165 8.16 -14.22 -3.69
N LEU A 166 8.42 -13.67 -2.52
CA LEU A 166 9.76 -13.53 -1.95
C LEU A 166 10.01 -14.61 -0.93
N ARG A 167 11.03 -15.43 -1.18
CA ARG A 167 11.52 -16.45 -0.26
C ARG A 167 13.04 -16.39 -0.20
N GLY A 168 13.59 -16.80 0.94
CA GLY A 168 15.03 -16.87 1.13
C GLY A 168 15.62 -15.69 1.89
N GLN A 169 16.94 -15.59 1.86
CA GLN A 169 17.73 -14.69 2.68
C GLN A 169 17.92 -13.34 2.01
N PHE A 170 17.52 -12.25 2.66
CA PHE A 170 17.76 -10.89 2.22
C PHE A 170 18.63 -10.12 3.21
N MET A 171 19.26 -9.05 2.74
CA MET A 171 19.95 -8.09 3.57
C MET A 171 19.52 -6.66 3.24
N LEU A 172 19.37 -5.86 4.30
CA LEU A 172 19.21 -4.42 4.27
C LEU A 172 20.47 -3.79 4.88
N VAL A 173 21.19 -2.98 4.12
CA VAL A 173 22.42 -2.29 4.58
C VAL A 173 22.29 -0.79 4.37
N ARG A 174 22.38 -0.01 5.44
CA ARG A 174 22.33 1.45 5.41
C ARG A 174 23.60 2.00 4.79
N THR A 175 23.47 2.89 3.81
CA THR A 175 24.62 3.59 3.22
C THR A 175 25.09 4.71 4.15
N LYS A 176 26.32 5.19 3.96
CA LYS A 176 26.84 6.30 4.78
C LYS A 176 26.03 7.58 4.48
N ARG A 177 25.51 8.23 5.52
CA ARG A 177 24.79 9.50 5.43
C ARG A 177 25.60 10.56 4.69
N GLN A 178 25.00 11.19 3.69
CA GLN A 178 25.33 12.56 3.29
C GLN A 178 24.41 13.52 4.07
N GLU A 179 24.92 14.69 4.42
CA GLU A 179 24.17 15.68 5.22
C GLU A 179 22.97 16.21 4.41
N GLY A 180 21.75 16.05 4.96
CA GLY A 180 20.50 16.48 4.33
C GLY A 180 19.70 15.37 3.62
N ASP A 181 20.24 14.17 3.44
CA ASP A 181 19.55 13.08 2.74
C ASP A 181 18.67 12.20 3.66
N LYS A 182 17.58 11.67 3.07
CA LYS A 182 16.79 10.57 3.66
C LYS A 182 17.69 9.36 3.92
N GLU A 183 17.39 8.56 4.94
CA GLU A 183 18.20 7.36 5.25
C GLU A 183 18.10 6.34 4.11
N GLN A 184 19.16 6.24 3.31
CA GLN A 184 19.25 5.32 2.18
C GLN A 184 19.82 3.97 2.62
N TRP A 185 19.20 2.92 2.10
CA TRP A 185 19.58 1.53 2.32
C TRP A 185 19.73 0.81 0.97
N LEU A 186 20.45 -0.29 0.99
CA LEU A 186 20.47 -1.26 -0.10
C LEU A 186 19.77 -2.52 0.37
N LEU A 187 18.77 -2.95 -0.39
CA LEU A 187 18.08 -4.23 -0.26
C LEU A 187 18.61 -5.19 -1.35
N PHE A 188 18.99 -6.40 -0.96
CA PHE A 188 19.41 -7.42 -1.92
C PHE A 188 19.23 -8.83 -1.36
N HIS A 189 18.99 -9.77 -2.27
CA HIS A 189 18.91 -11.19 -1.98
C HIS A 189 20.31 -11.79 -1.84
N LYS A 190 20.49 -12.73 -0.93
CA LYS A 190 21.72 -13.51 -0.80
C LYS A 190 21.63 -14.74 -1.70
N HIS A 191 22.78 -15.27 -2.08
CA HIS A 191 22.82 -16.51 -2.84
C HIS A 191 22.38 -17.69 -1.95
N ASP A 192 21.25 -18.30 -2.29
CA ASP A 192 20.64 -19.45 -1.62
C ASP A 192 19.75 -20.25 -2.59
N GLU A 193 18.96 -21.20 -2.08
CA GLU A 193 18.11 -22.07 -2.89
C GLU A 193 16.94 -21.37 -3.62
N HIS A 194 16.59 -20.15 -3.23
CA HIS A 194 15.52 -19.35 -3.83
C HIS A 194 16.02 -18.34 -4.86
N THR A 195 17.32 -18.35 -5.17
CA THR A 195 17.93 -17.49 -6.17
C THR A 195 17.34 -17.72 -7.56
N VAL A 196 16.98 -16.62 -8.24
CA VAL A 196 16.48 -16.65 -9.62
C VAL A 196 17.16 -15.55 -10.44
N ASP A 197 18.00 -15.96 -11.40
CA ASP A 197 18.69 -15.05 -12.31
C ASP A 197 17.70 -14.26 -13.16
N GLY A 198 17.89 -12.95 -13.26
CA GLY A 198 17.05 -12.06 -14.07
C GLY A 198 15.64 -11.82 -13.52
N TRP A 199 15.38 -12.17 -12.25
CA TRP A 199 14.07 -12.00 -11.64
C TRP A 199 13.69 -10.51 -11.50
N ASP A 200 12.48 -10.14 -11.92
CA ASP A 200 11.95 -8.78 -11.80
C ASP A 200 10.56 -8.74 -11.13
N ALA A 201 10.35 -7.77 -10.24
CA ALA A 201 9.11 -7.61 -9.49
C ALA A 201 7.92 -7.28 -10.40
N GLU A 202 8.20 -6.61 -11.53
CA GLU A 202 7.19 -6.22 -12.51
C GLU A 202 6.56 -7.40 -13.24
N ASP A 203 7.20 -8.58 -13.26
CA ASP A 203 6.64 -9.79 -13.85
C ASP A 203 5.47 -10.37 -13.03
N PHE A 204 5.26 -9.86 -11.81
CA PHE A 204 4.24 -10.33 -10.87
C PHE A 204 3.23 -9.23 -10.47
N PRO A 205 2.47 -8.64 -11.41
CA PRO A 205 1.73 -7.38 -11.18
C PRO A 205 0.46 -7.49 -10.31
N ARG A 206 0.12 -8.70 -9.83
CA ARG A 206 -1.13 -9.01 -9.13
C ARG A 206 -0.95 -9.12 -7.61
N SER A 207 -1.99 -8.77 -6.88
CA SER A 207 -2.12 -8.93 -5.43
C SER A 207 -2.11 -10.40 -5.04
N VAL A 208 -1.50 -10.72 -3.91
CA VAL A 208 -1.60 -12.06 -3.30
C VAL A 208 -2.88 -12.24 -2.50
N LEU A 209 -3.55 -11.15 -2.10
CA LEU A 209 -4.81 -11.22 -1.35
C LEU A 209 -6.02 -11.36 -2.29
N SER A 210 -6.10 -10.49 -3.31
CA SER A 210 -7.28 -10.43 -4.17
C SER A 210 -7.07 -10.99 -5.58
N GLY A 211 -5.81 -11.22 -5.98
CA GLY A 211 -5.46 -11.52 -7.38
C GLY A 211 -5.60 -10.33 -8.33
N ARG A 212 -6.01 -9.15 -7.85
CA ARG A 212 -6.20 -7.95 -8.67
C ARG A 212 -4.89 -7.23 -8.94
N THR A 213 -4.85 -6.55 -10.06
CA THR A 213 -3.84 -5.54 -10.37
C THR A 213 -4.23 -4.22 -9.73
N ASN A 214 -3.24 -3.36 -9.58
CA ASN A 214 -3.44 -1.96 -9.24
C ASN A 214 -4.49 -1.24 -10.12
N GLU A 215 -4.58 -1.54 -11.43
CA GLU A 215 -5.56 -0.95 -12.35
C GLU A 215 -6.99 -1.34 -11.99
N GLU A 216 -7.20 -2.62 -11.67
CA GLU A 216 -8.48 -3.16 -11.24
C GLU A 216 -8.89 -2.57 -9.88
N VAL A 217 -7.94 -2.43 -8.93
CA VAL A 217 -8.19 -1.80 -7.62
C VAL A 217 -8.53 -0.31 -7.74
N LEU A 218 -7.85 0.43 -8.62
CA LEU A 218 -8.17 1.84 -8.84
C LEU A 218 -9.56 2.02 -9.47
N ALA A 219 -9.96 1.11 -10.36
CA ALA A 219 -11.26 1.17 -11.04
C ALA A 219 -12.44 0.80 -10.13
N ASP A 220 -12.23 -0.12 -9.18
CA ASP A 220 -13.24 -0.60 -8.23
C ASP A 220 -12.59 -0.85 -6.85
N PRO A 221 -12.33 0.22 -6.06
CA PRO A 221 -11.64 0.11 -4.78
C PRO A 221 -12.56 -0.46 -3.70
N ASP A 222 -12.04 -1.43 -2.94
CA ASP A 222 -12.77 -1.99 -1.80
C ASP A 222 -12.61 -1.15 -0.54
N GLU A 223 -11.47 -0.45 -0.42
CA GLU A 223 -11.11 0.35 0.73
C GLU A 223 -10.50 1.68 0.30
N VAL A 224 -10.68 2.70 1.13
CA VAL A 224 -9.99 3.98 1.05
C VAL A 224 -9.22 4.20 2.35
N TRP A 225 -7.94 4.58 2.23
CA TRP A 225 -7.14 4.91 3.39
C TRP A 225 -7.13 6.41 3.65
N HIS A 226 -7.39 6.78 4.90
CA HIS A 226 -7.36 8.16 5.40
C HIS A 226 -6.22 8.35 6.40
N SER A 227 -5.16 9.00 5.94
CA SER A 227 -3.90 9.23 6.65
C SER A 227 -4.05 10.17 7.85
N ASP A 228 -5.15 10.91 7.93
CA ASP A 228 -5.48 11.84 9.01
C ASP A 228 -6.31 11.21 10.14
N ARG A 229 -6.72 9.95 10.00
CA ARG A 229 -7.49 9.19 11.00
C ARG A 229 -6.60 8.30 11.89
N PRO A 230 -7.07 7.93 13.09
CA PRO A 230 -6.45 6.87 13.90
C PRO A 230 -6.29 5.57 13.10
N ALA A 231 -5.24 4.79 13.38
CA ALA A 231 -4.87 3.62 12.57
C ALA A 231 -5.98 2.55 12.48
N ASP A 232 -6.73 2.36 13.56
CA ASP A 232 -7.86 1.44 13.66
C ASP A 232 -9.11 1.89 12.88
N GLN A 233 -9.11 3.13 12.37
CA GLN A 233 -10.21 3.77 11.66
C GLN A 233 -9.79 4.36 10.31
N ALA A 234 -8.52 4.16 9.93
CA ALA A 234 -7.93 4.77 8.75
C ALA A 234 -8.35 4.03 7.47
N ALA A 235 -8.59 2.73 7.52
CA ALA A 235 -9.21 1.98 6.43
C ALA A 235 -10.74 2.13 6.48
N GLU A 236 -11.31 2.78 5.47
CA GLU A 236 -12.75 2.86 5.25
C GLU A 236 -13.17 1.88 4.15
N SER A 237 -13.98 0.89 4.50
CA SER A 237 -14.52 -0.05 3.50
C SER A 237 -15.60 0.62 2.65
N LEU A 238 -15.43 0.57 1.33
CA LEU A 238 -16.39 1.00 0.32
C LEU A 238 -17.35 -0.12 -0.10
N ARG A 239 -17.00 -1.37 0.23
CA ARG A 239 -17.88 -2.52 0.00
C ARG A 239 -19.08 -2.41 0.94
N VAL A 240 -20.24 -2.08 0.37
CA VAL A 240 -21.50 -2.33 1.07
C VAL A 240 -21.62 -3.84 1.21
N GLU A 241 -21.80 -4.34 2.43
CA GLU A 241 -22.22 -5.73 2.64
C GLU A 241 -23.50 -5.96 1.82
N VAL A 242 -23.36 -6.64 0.69
CA VAL A 242 -24.51 -7.12 -0.07
C VAL A 242 -25.04 -8.27 0.76
N PRO A 243 -26.29 -8.20 1.25
CA PRO A 243 -26.89 -9.33 1.94
C PRO A 243 -26.75 -10.59 1.09
N ASP A 244 -26.60 -11.75 1.73
CA ASP A 244 -26.66 -13.03 1.02
C ASP A 244 -27.85 -13.03 0.07
N PRO A 245 -27.71 -13.58 -1.15
CA PRO A 245 -28.81 -13.60 -2.10
C PRO A 245 -30.05 -14.23 -1.47
N PRO A 246 -31.27 -13.80 -1.87
CA PRO A 246 -32.48 -14.26 -1.23
C PRO A 246 -32.54 -15.78 -1.25
N ASP A 247 -32.89 -16.38 -0.12
CA ASP A 247 -32.97 -17.83 -0.02
C ASP A 247 -34.13 -18.39 -0.87
N ARG A 248 -34.24 -19.72 -0.94
CA ARG A 248 -35.28 -20.36 -1.76
C ARG A 248 -36.69 -20.02 -1.30
N ASP A 249 -36.89 -19.81 -0.01
CA ASP A 249 -38.20 -19.53 0.58
C ASP A 249 -38.56 -18.06 0.33
N GLU A 250 -37.62 -17.14 0.47
CA GLU A 250 -37.76 -15.74 0.06
C GLU A 250 -38.06 -15.65 -1.44
N LEU A 251 -37.35 -16.37 -2.31
CA LEU A 251 -37.63 -16.38 -3.76
C LEU A 251 -38.98 -17.03 -4.10
N ALA A 252 -39.40 -18.06 -3.37
CA ALA A 252 -40.71 -18.68 -3.55
C ALA A 252 -41.82 -17.68 -3.17
N ALA A 253 -41.68 -16.99 -2.04
CA ALA A 253 -42.60 -15.95 -1.63
C ALA A 253 -42.72 -14.84 -2.69
N LEU A 254 -41.61 -14.45 -3.33
CA LEU A 254 -41.65 -13.49 -4.44
C LEU A 254 -42.46 -14.00 -5.64
N ARG A 255 -42.33 -15.28 -6.00
CA ARG A 255 -43.07 -15.88 -7.13
C ARG A 255 -44.57 -15.95 -6.87
N ASP A 256 -44.95 -16.07 -5.61
CA ASP A 256 -46.36 -16.10 -5.20
C ASP A 256 -46.98 -14.68 -5.14
N LEU A 257 -46.14 -13.63 -5.08
CA LEU A 257 -46.61 -12.26 -5.27
C LEU A 257 -46.99 -12.08 -6.75
N GLY A 258 -48.28 -11.93 -7.03
CA GLY A 258 -48.81 -11.69 -8.38
C GLY A 258 -48.32 -10.36 -9.00
N ALA A 259 -49.21 -9.43 -9.33
CA ALA A 259 -48.79 -8.16 -9.94
C ALA A 259 -48.12 -7.18 -8.93
N SER A 260 -48.39 -7.36 -7.63
CA SER A 260 -47.88 -6.50 -6.56
C SER A 260 -48.07 -7.17 -5.20
N GLY A 261 -47.31 -6.73 -4.20
CA GLY A 261 -47.52 -7.09 -2.80
C GLY A 261 -46.28 -6.77 -1.96
N THR A 262 -46.19 -7.36 -0.77
CA THR A 262 -45.08 -7.10 0.15
C THR A 262 -44.20 -8.33 0.22
N TRP A 263 -42.90 -8.14 -0.02
CA TRP A 263 -41.90 -9.19 0.01
C TRP A 263 -40.98 -8.99 1.22
N GLU A 264 -40.88 -10.00 2.07
CA GLU A 264 -39.88 -10.03 3.14
C GLU A 264 -38.59 -10.62 2.57
N VAL A 265 -37.54 -9.79 2.51
CA VAL A 265 -36.24 -10.20 1.98
C VAL A 265 -35.11 -9.46 2.69
N PHE A 266 -33.99 -10.14 2.97
CA PHE A 266 -32.85 -9.56 3.69
C PHE A 266 -33.23 -8.98 5.07
N GLY A 267 -34.24 -9.58 5.72
CA GLY A 267 -34.81 -9.07 6.97
C GLY A 267 -35.54 -7.73 6.84
N ARG A 268 -35.97 -7.35 5.63
CA ARG A 268 -36.70 -6.10 5.34
C ARG A 268 -38.00 -6.39 4.59
N SER A 269 -39.01 -5.58 4.89
CA SER A 269 -40.31 -5.61 4.22
C SER A 269 -40.32 -4.63 3.04
N LEU A 270 -40.39 -5.14 1.81
CA LEU A 270 -40.39 -4.35 0.58
C LEU A 270 -41.74 -4.41 -0.12
N ARG A 271 -42.35 -3.24 -0.37
CA ARG A 271 -43.56 -3.16 -1.20
C ARG A 271 -43.19 -3.15 -2.67
N LEU A 272 -43.58 -4.19 -3.38
CA LEU A 272 -43.32 -4.39 -4.81
C LEU A 272 -44.59 -4.14 -5.62
N THR A 273 -44.41 -3.56 -6.81
CA THR A 273 -45.50 -3.28 -7.76
C THR A 273 -45.01 -3.50 -9.18
N ASN A 274 -45.91 -3.83 -10.09
CA ASN A 274 -45.62 -4.09 -11.51
C ASN A 274 -44.69 -5.31 -11.71
N LEU A 275 -44.82 -6.34 -10.87
CA LEU A 275 -44.00 -7.57 -10.97
C LEU A 275 -44.30 -8.38 -12.25
N ASP A 276 -45.45 -8.14 -12.87
CA ASP A 276 -45.86 -8.68 -14.16
C ASP A 276 -45.24 -7.95 -15.36
N LYS A 277 -44.55 -6.82 -15.14
CA LYS A 277 -43.94 -6.01 -16.18
C LYS A 277 -42.46 -6.31 -16.31
N VAL A 278 -42.04 -6.71 -17.51
CA VAL A 278 -40.62 -6.82 -17.86
C VAL A 278 -40.01 -5.43 -17.93
N MET A 279 -39.25 -5.05 -16.89
CA MET A 279 -38.53 -3.77 -16.83
C MET A 279 -37.16 -3.84 -17.52
N PHE A 280 -36.52 -5.01 -17.47
CA PHE A 280 -35.25 -5.29 -18.11
C PHE A 280 -35.35 -6.62 -18.84
N PRO A 281 -35.49 -6.63 -20.18
CA PRO A 281 -35.50 -7.87 -20.93
C PRO A 281 -34.15 -8.58 -20.75
N GLY A 282 -34.18 -9.90 -20.52
CA GLY A 282 -32.96 -10.70 -20.46
C GLY A 282 -32.19 -10.59 -21.77
N ARG A 283 -30.85 -10.57 -21.71
CA ARG A 283 -30.04 -10.68 -22.93
C ARG A 283 -30.29 -12.07 -23.51
N ASP A 284 -30.88 -12.13 -24.70
CA ASP A 284 -31.10 -13.39 -25.41
C ASP A 284 -29.76 -14.13 -25.54
N ALA A 285 -29.69 -15.34 -24.98
CA ALA A 285 -28.61 -16.26 -25.29
C ALA A 285 -28.67 -16.54 -26.79
N VAL A 286 -27.60 -16.20 -27.50
CA VAL A 286 -27.45 -16.52 -28.92
C VAL A 286 -27.41 -18.04 -29.03
N ALA A 287 -28.58 -18.65 -29.28
CA ALA A 287 -28.73 -20.06 -29.52
C ALA A 287 -28.11 -20.39 -30.88
N GLY A 288 -26.90 -20.92 -30.86
CA GLY A 288 -26.41 -21.73 -31.96
C GLY A 288 -27.12 -23.07 -31.92
N GLU A 289 -27.99 -23.34 -32.90
CA GLU A 289 -28.26 -24.71 -33.32
C GLU A 289 -28.74 -24.71 -34.78
N ALA A 290 -27.83 -25.10 -35.66
CA ALA A 290 -28.16 -25.61 -36.97
C ALA A 290 -28.61 -27.07 -36.79
N VAL A 291 -29.91 -27.34 -36.93
CA VAL A 291 -30.42 -28.68 -37.21
C VAL A 291 -31.59 -28.58 -38.20
N ALA A 292 -31.32 -28.93 -39.45
CA ALA A 292 -32.29 -29.43 -40.43
C ALA A 292 -31.53 -30.53 -41.19
N GLY A 293 -32.01 -31.76 -41.38
CA GLY A 293 -33.31 -32.39 -41.21
C GLY A 293 -33.24 -33.61 -42.14
N GLU A 294 -33.41 -34.81 -41.61
CA GLU A 294 -33.36 -36.05 -42.38
C GLU A 294 -34.52 -36.15 -43.39
N GLY A 295 -34.23 -36.74 -44.55
CA GLY A 295 -35.22 -37.16 -45.55
C GLY A 295 -34.72 -38.39 -46.30
N SER A 296 -35.25 -39.56 -45.92
CA SER A 296 -34.99 -40.87 -46.55
C SER A 296 -35.82 -41.07 -47.81
N GLY A 297 -35.26 -41.76 -48.82
CA GLY A 297 -35.95 -42.21 -50.02
C GLY A 297 -35.14 -43.25 -50.80
N THR A 298 -35.56 -44.51 -50.72
CA THR A 298 -35.00 -45.70 -51.39
C THR A 298 -35.48 -45.80 -52.85
N VAL A 299 -34.56 -46.02 -53.81
CA VAL A 299 -34.35 -47.21 -54.69
C VAL A 299 -33.23 -46.83 -55.66
#